data_AF-A0A1B1Y8R2-F1
#
_entry.id   AF-A0A1B1Y8R2-F1
#
_cell.length_a   1.000
_cell.length_b   1.000
_cell.length_c   1.000
_cell.angle_alpha   90.00
_cell.angle_beta   90.00
_cell.angle_gamma   90.00
#
_symmetry.space_group_name_H-M   'P 1'
#
loop_
_entity.id
_entity.type
_entity.pdbx_description
1 polymer ?
#
loop_
_entity_poly.entity_id
_entity_poly.type
_entity_poly.pdbx_seq_one_letter_code
_entity_poly.pdbx_strand_id
1 'polypeptide(L)'
;MKKWCCISLIFLTLVACTSTSKTEQEILKVKTNTQFALFHDALFKASPNDLPKLKTNFPYMFPEQMPNDLVLERMKDTAQQFLYKEVKKVYGDFKIQEKEIDVLFKHIKYYFKDFTVPTVVTDITGVSYQDKVLYSDSLLLVSLDMFLGKDHLVYGGYAKYLSETFTPKHMTSAIAQKIIEIKYPVDQDRTFLGQMIFEGKKMYLLDLFLPKVNDEIKLGYTPKKMAWAEVNEATIWAFFIKNELLYSNDGKLKQRFLEVAPFSKFYTSIDRDSPGAIGKFMGLKIVRVYMDKHHISPQELIDLDAQTILNQSGYKPKK
;
A
#
# COMPACT_ATOMS: atom_id res chain seq x y z
N MET A 1 50.69 9.03 38.31
CA MET A 1 49.48 8.89 39.13
C MET A 1 48.40 9.83 38.60
N LYS A 2 47.21 9.27 38.31
CA LYS A 2 45.89 9.92 38.14
C LYS A 2 45.73 10.86 36.91
N LYS A 3 45.12 10.39 35.81
CA LYS A 3 43.66 10.22 35.54
C LYS A 3 42.89 11.55 35.41
N TRP A 4 42.66 11.97 34.17
CA TRP A 4 41.53 12.77 33.67
C TRP A 4 41.64 12.75 32.12
N CYS A 5 41.20 11.71 31.41
CA CYS A 5 39.83 11.21 31.19
C CYS A 5 38.84 12.28 30.72
N CYS A 6 38.86 12.51 29.40
CA CYS A 6 37.70 12.42 28.51
C CYS A 6 36.40 13.10 28.94
N ILE A 7 36.29 14.43 28.84
CA ILE A 7 34.99 15.10 28.68
C ILE A 7 35.17 16.38 27.88
N SER A 8 35.06 16.32 26.54
CA SER A 8 34.60 17.46 25.71
C SER A 8 34.46 17.03 24.25
N LEU A 9 33.60 16.05 23.96
CA LEU A 9 33.25 15.72 22.57
C LEU A 9 31.87 15.06 22.45
N ILE A 10 30.87 15.61 23.15
CA ILE A 10 29.46 15.20 23.00
C ILE A 10 28.59 16.45 23.25
N PHE A 11 28.40 17.30 22.24
CA PHE A 11 27.30 18.28 22.21
C PHE A 11 27.02 18.73 20.77
N LEU A 12 26.74 17.78 19.87
CA LEU A 12 26.33 18.10 18.49
C LEU A 12 25.35 17.06 17.91
N THR A 13 24.47 16.52 18.75
CA THR A 13 23.42 15.58 18.32
C THR A 13 22.06 15.93 18.92
N LEU A 14 21.61 17.19 18.76
CA LEU A 14 20.23 17.59 19.04
C LEU A 14 19.78 18.75 18.12
N VAL A 15 19.85 18.55 16.79
CA VAL A 15 18.99 19.29 15.84
C VAL A 15 18.58 18.34 14.72
N ALA A 16 17.67 17.41 15.01
CA ALA A 16 16.95 16.65 14.00
C ALA A 16 15.46 16.67 14.35
N CYS A 17 14.64 17.12 13.39
CA CYS A 17 13.19 17.41 13.46
C CYS A 17 12.85 18.69 14.28
N THR A 18 12.16 19.70 13.76
CA THR A 18 10.96 19.67 12.91
C THR A 18 10.83 20.96 12.07
N SER A 19 11.00 20.88 10.75
CA SER A 19 10.35 21.82 9.84
C SER A 19 9.59 21.02 8.81
N THR A 20 8.33 20.73 9.11
CA THR A 20 7.35 20.20 8.16
C THR A 20 7.42 21.05 6.89
N SER A 21 7.64 20.42 5.72
CA SER A 21 7.81 21.16 4.46
C SER A 21 6.60 22.07 4.20
N LYS A 22 6.80 23.18 3.47
CA LYS A 22 5.70 24.10 3.14
C LYS A 22 4.52 23.36 2.48
N THR A 23 4.82 22.45 1.56
CA THR A 23 3.83 21.59 0.89
C THR A 23 3.06 20.71 1.88
N GLU A 24 3.75 20.04 2.81
CA GLU A 24 3.09 19.23 3.84
C GLU A 24 2.15 20.07 4.73
N GLN A 25 2.55 21.30 5.07
CA GLN A 25 1.67 22.21 5.82
C GLN A 25 0.42 22.64 5.02
N GLU A 26 0.55 22.80 3.70
CA GLU A 26 -0.57 23.10 2.81
C GLU A 26 -1.51 21.89 2.67
N ILE A 27 -0.95 20.69 2.52
CA ILE A 27 -1.71 19.42 2.47
C ILE A 27 -2.54 19.22 3.74
N LEU A 28 -1.95 19.43 4.92
CA LEU A 28 -2.67 19.22 6.18
C LEU A 28 -3.85 20.18 6.40
N LYS A 29 -3.89 21.32 5.68
CA LYS A 29 -5.01 22.27 5.69
C LYS A 29 -6.14 21.88 4.74
N VAL A 30 -5.91 20.93 3.83
CA VAL A 30 -6.95 20.43 2.92
C VAL A 30 -8.10 19.86 3.74
N LYS A 31 -9.32 20.31 3.43
CA LYS A 31 -10.52 19.79 4.09
C LYS A 31 -10.98 18.51 3.42
N THR A 32 -11.02 17.46 4.22
CA THR A 32 -11.59 16.15 3.93
C THR A 32 -12.80 15.97 4.86
N ASN A 33 -13.97 15.73 4.28
CA ASN A 33 -15.18 15.41 5.05
C ASN A 33 -15.27 13.88 5.16
N THR A 34 -14.19 13.25 5.65
CA THR A 34 -14.08 11.80 5.66
C THR A 34 -15.13 11.19 6.58
N GLN A 35 -15.97 10.32 6.03
CA GLN A 35 -16.99 9.60 6.78
C GLN A 35 -16.51 8.18 7.06
N PHE A 36 -16.72 7.71 8.29
CA PHE A 36 -16.39 6.36 8.72
C PHE A 36 -17.65 5.62 9.15
N ALA A 37 -17.93 4.53 8.47
CA ALA A 37 -19.01 3.60 8.74
C ALA A 37 -18.42 2.34 9.37
N LEU A 38 -18.44 2.27 10.71
CA LEU A 38 -17.87 1.17 11.48
C LEU A 38 -18.79 -0.07 11.48
N PHE A 39 -19.05 -0.63 10.29
CA PHE A 39 -20.02 -1.71 10.11
C PHE A 39 -19.67 -2.96 10.91
N HIS A 40 -18.40 -3.38 10.96
CA HIS A 40 -17.96 -4.50 11.81
C HIS A 40 -18.46 -4.35 13.27
N ASP A 41 -18.27 -3.17 13.87
CA ASP A 41 -18.65 -2.92 15.26
C ASP A 41 -20.18 -2.82 15.41
N ALA A 42 -20.87 -2.22 14.45
CA ALA A 42 -22.32 -2.15 14.43
C ALA A 42 -22.97 -3.54 14.31
N LEU A 43 -22.46 -4.41 13.44
CA LEU A 43 -22.98 -5.75 13.20
C LEU A 43 -22.83 -6.65 14.42
N PHE A 44 -21.63 -6.72 15.02
CA PHE A 44 -21.36 -7.65 16.12
C PHE A 44 -21.82 -7.17 17.50
N LYS A 45 -22.20 -5.89 17.65
CA LYS A 45 -22.87 -5.36 18.86
C LYS A 45 -24.40 -5.42 18.81
N ALA A 46 -24.98 -5.55 17.61
CA ALA A 46 -26.41 -5.57 17.43
C ALA A 46 -27.04 -6.87 17.94
N SER A 47 -28.29 -6.78 18.39
CA SER A 47 -29.16 -7.92 18.60
C SER A 47 -29.95 -8.22 17.31
N PRO A 48 -30.56 -9.42 17.18
CA PRO A 48 -31.44 -9.73 16.04
C PRO A 48 -32.55 -8.69 15.80
N ASN A 49 -33.04 -8.04 16.86
CA ASN A 49 -34.09 -7.03 16.77
C ASN A 49 -33.60 -5.70 16.17
N ASP A 50 -32.28 -5.46 16.16
CA ASP A 50 -31.67 -4.26 15.58
C ASP A 50 -31.46 -4.38 14.07
N LEU A 51 -31.71 -5.56 13.47
CA LEU A 51 -31.46 -5.81 12.04
C LEU A 51 -32.16 -4.80 11.11
N PRO A 52 -33.43 -4.40 11.31
CA PRO A 52 -34.04 -3.36 10.48
C PRO A 52 -33.27 -2.04 10.52
N LYS A 53 -32.81 -1.63 11.71
CA LYS A 53 -32.02 -0.41 11.90
C LYS A 53 -30.65 -0.51 11.26
N LEU A 54 -29.99 -1.67 11.36
CA LEU A 54 -28.73 -1.92 10.64
C LEU A 54 -28.90 -1.80 9.13
N LYS A 55 -29.97 -2.38 8.57
CA LYS A 55 -30.28 -2.28 7.14
C LYS A 55 -30.51 -0.83 6.69
N THR A 56 -31.19 -0.02 7.50
CA THR A 56 -31.37 1.42 7.21
C THR A 56 -30.06 2.20 7.28
N ASN A 57 -29.18 1.89 8.23
CA ASN A 57 -27.94 2.64 8.43
C ASN A 57 -26.82 2.22 7.46
N PHE A 58 -26.83 0.98 6.99
CA PHE A 58 -25.81 0.40 6.11
C PHE A 58 -26.44 -0.30 4.89
N PRO A 59 -27.29 0.37 4.09
CA PRO A 59 -28.06 -0.27 3.02
C PRO A 59 -27.16 -0.97 1.99
N TYR A 60 -25.97 -0.42 1.73
CA TYR A 60 -24.96 -0.99 0.84
C TYR A 60 -24.32 -2.29 1.34
N MET A 61 -24.48 -2.64 2.62
CA MET A 61 -24.01 -3.93 3.17
C MET A 61 -25.07 -5.03 3.07
N PHE A 62 -26.29 -4.70 2.64
CA PHE A 62 -27.42 -5.62 2.56
C PHE A 62 -28.11 -5.52 1.20
N PRO A 63 -27.61 -6.23 0.17
CA PRO A 63 -28.31 -6.37 -1.10
C PRO A 63 -29.77 -6.80 -0.88
N GLU A 64 -30.72 -6.29 -1.68
CA GLU A 64 -32.17 -6.51 -1.46
C GLU A 64 -32.55 -8.00 -1.35
N GLN A 65 -31.90 -8.84 -2.16
CA GLN A 65 -32.09 -10.29 -2.17
C GLN A 65 -31.44 -11.04 -0.99
N MET A 66 -30.71 -10.37 -0.09
CA MET A 66 -30.03 -11.02 1.04
C MET A 66 -31.03 -11.44 2.12
N PRO A 67 -31.19 -12.76 2.39
CA PRO A 67 -32.10 -13.24 3.43
C PRO A 67 -31.67 -12.75 4.82
N ASN A 68 -32.64 -12.43 5.68
CA ASN A 68 -32.35 -12.04 7.06
C ASN A 68 -31.59 -13.15 7.82
N ASP A 69 -31.94 -14.41 7.58
CA ASP A 69 -31.34 -15.56 8.26
C ASP A 69 -29.83 -15.63 8.02
N LEU A 70 -29.35 -15.33 6.80
CA LEU A 70 -27.92 -15.27 6.50
C LEU A 70 -27.19 -14.22 7.34
N VAL A 71 -27.82 -13.06 7.56
CA VAL A 71 -27.24 -12.01 8.41
C VAL A 71 -27.23 -12.44 9.87
N LEU A 72 -28.33 -13.02 10.35
CA LEU A 72 -28.45 -13.50 11.73
C LEU A 72 -27.50 -14.66 12.04
N GLU A 73 -27.26 -15.53 11.06
CA GLU A 73 -26.24 -16.59 11.13
C GLU A 73 -24.85 -15.98 11.23
N ARG A 74 -24.51 -15.01 10.36
CA ARG A 74 -23.23 -14.28 10.43
C ARG A 74 -23.00 -13.62 11.78
N MET A 75 -24.04 -13.03 12.38
CA MET A 75 -23.95 -12.40 13.71
C MET A 75 -23.64 -13.42 14.82
N LYS A 76 -24.07 -14.67 14.68
CA LYS A 76 -23.87 -15.74 15.68
C LYS A 76 -22.67 -16.63 15.38
N ASP A 77 -22.09 -16.53 14.18
CA ASP A 77 -21.01 -17.39 13.75
C ASP A 77 -19.79 -17.25 14.67
N THR A 78 -19.32 -18.39 15.17
CA THR A 78 -18.25 -18.42 16.19
C THR A 78 -16.89 -17.98 15.65
N ALA A 79 -16.61 -18.23 14.37
CA ALA A 79 -15.37 -17.80 13.73
C ALA A 79 -15.37 -16.28 13.49
N GLN A 80 -16.50 -15.72 13.03
CA GLN A 80 -16.71 -14.29 12.88
C GLN A 80 -16.64 -13.55 14.22
N GLN A 81 -17.26 -14.09 15.27
CA GLN A 81 -17.16 -13.57 16.63
C GLN A 81 -15.73 -13.60 17.17
N PHE A 82 -14.97 -14.65 16.84
CA PHE A 82 -13.55 -14.72 17.16
C PHE A 82 -12.76 -13.62 16.43
N LEU A 83 -12.94 -13.45 15.11
CA LEU A 83 -12.30 -12.40 14.33
C LEU A 83 -12.65 -11.01 14.86
N TYR A 84 -13.91 -10.77 15.24
CA TYR A 84 -14.33 -9.50 15.85
C TYR A 84 -13.55 -9.19 17.13
N LYS A 85 -13.36 -10.18 18.00
CA LYS A 85 -12.55 -10.00 19.22
C LYS A 85 -11.10 -9.65 18.89
N GLU A 86 -10.48 -10.31 17.91
CA GLU A 86 -9.10 -10.00 17.51
C GLU A 86 -8.99 -8.61 16.86
N VAL A 87 -9.94 -8.23 16.01
CA VAL A 87 -10.04 -6.88 15.44
C VAL A 87 -10.16 -5.84 16.56
N LYS A 88 -11.01 -6.06 17.58
CA LYS A 88 -11.14 -5.13 18.71
C LYS A 88 -9.86 -4.99 19.52
N LYS A 89 -9.06 -6.05 19.68
CA LYS A 89 -7.75 -5.98 20.36
C LYS A 89 -6.75 -5.12 19.59
N VAL A 90 -6.75 -5.21 18.26
CA VAL A 90 -5.80 -4.47 17.41
C VAL A 90 -6.22 -3.01 17.22
N TYR A 91 -7.51 -2.75 17.04
CA TYR A 91 -8.01 -1.46 16.56
C TYR A 91 -8.73 -0.62 17.61
N GLY A 92 -9.21 -1.21 18.72
CA GLY A 92 -9.87 -0.47 19.79
C GLY A 92 -11.09 0.33 19.30
N ASP A 93 -10.97 1.66 19.33
CA ASP A 93 -11.97 2.64 18.90
C ASP A 93 -11.76 3.16 17.46
N PHE A 94 -10.76 2.63 16.76
CA PHE A 94 -10.39 2.95 15.37
C PHE A 94 -9.88 4.40 15.16
N LYS A 95 -9.70 5.21 16.21
CA LYS A 95 -9.36 6.65 16.08
C LYS A 95 -7.97 6.92 15.50
N ILE A 96 -7.04 6.00 15.67
CA ILE A 96 -5.70 6.09 15.06
C ILE A 96 -5.84 5.95 13.54
N GLN A 97 -6.56 4.92 13.09
CA GLN A 97 -6.76 4.62 11.67
C GLN A 97 -7.60 5.70 10.99
N GLU A 98 -8.62 6.26 11.66
CA GLU A 98 -9.39 7.39 11.12
C GLU A 98 -8.47 8.57 10.75
N LYS A 99 -7.52 8.92 11.64
CA LYS A 99 -6.57 10.02 11.41
C LYS A 99 -5.61 9.70 10.27
N GLU A 100 -5.07 8.48 10.23
CA GLU A 100 -4.13 8.07 9.18
C GLU A 100 -4.80 8.05 7.80
N ILE A 101 -6.03 7.54 7.70
CA ILE A 101 -6.81 7.52 6.46
C ILE A 101 -7.21 8.94 6.05
N ASP A 102 -7.60 9.81 6.99
CA ASP A 102 -7.90 11.21 6.69
C ASP A 102 -6.67 11.96 6.13
N VAL A 103 -5.49 11.74 6.72
CA VAL A 103 -4.23 12.29 6.20
C VAL A 103 -3.94 11.78 4.79
N LEU A 104 -4.12 10.48 4.53
CA LEU A 104 -3.99 9.92 3.19
C LEU A 104 -4.92 10.64 2.19
N PHE A 105 -6.20 10.82 2.53
CA PHE A 105 -7.16 11.49 1.65
C PHE A 105 -6.84 12.97 1.42
N LYS A 106 -6.24 13.66 2.39
CA LYS A 106 -5.73 15.03 2.19
C LYS A 106 -4.63 15.07 1.15
N HIS A 107 -3.68 14.14 1.18
CA HIS A 107 -2.62 14.05 0.18
C HIS A 107 -3.19 13.77 -1.20
N ILE A 108 -4.08 12.77 -1.32
CA ILE A 108 -4.70 12.44 -2.61
C ILE A 108 -5.44 13.64 -3.17
N LYS A 109 -6.28 14.31 -2.35
CA LYS A 109 -7.06 15.49 -2.78
C LYS A 109 -6.21 16.71 -3.12
N TYR A 110 -5.06 16.87 -2.47
CA TYR A 110 -4.12 17.94 -2.79
C TYR A 110 -3.56 17.79 -4.20
N TYR A 111 -3.07 16.59 -4.53
CA TYR A 111 -2.51 16.31 -5.85
C TYR A 111 -3.59 16.13 -6.93
N PHE A 112 -4.76 15.60 -6.56
CA PHE A 112 -5.88 15.31 -7.47
C PHE A 112 -7.15 15.99 -6.94
N LYS A 113 -7.39 17.22 -7.38
CA LYS A 113 -8.47 18.08 -6.87
C LYS A 113 -9.88 17.54 -7.14
N ASP A 114 -10.02 16.70 -8.16
CA ASP A 114 -11.23 15.98 -8.57
C ASP A 114 -11.48 14.70 -7.75
N PHE A 115 -10.57 14.34 -6.83
CA PHE A 115 -10.76 13.21 -5.94
C PHE A 115 -11.92 13.45 -4.97
N THR A 116 -13.01 12.70 -5.20
CA THR A 116 -14.12 12.57 -4.25
C THR A 116 -13.73 11.62 -3.12
N VAL A 117 -13.64 12.17 -1.91
CA VAL A 117 -13.36 11.39 -0.69
C VAL A 117 -14.48 10.36 -0.48
N PRO A 118 -14.18 9.06 -0.42
CA PRO A 118 -15.19 8.05 -0.19
C PRO A 118 -15.57 7.95 1.28
N THR A 119 -16.75 7.38 1.54
CA THR A 119 -17.09 6.85 2.85
C THR A 119 -16.32 5.57 3.09
N VAL A 120 -15.55 5.53 4.17
CA VAL A 120 -14.77 4.38 4.60
C VAL A 120 -15.69 3.45 5.36
N VAL A 121 -15.92 2.25 4.85
CA VAL A 121 -16.70 1.20 5.51
C VAL A 121 -15.75 0.14 6.02
N THR A 122 -15.79 -0.17 7.30
CA THR A 122 -14.93 -1.22 7.87
C THR A 122 -15.73 -2.49 8.12
N ASP A 123 -15.21 -3.64 7.71
CA ASP A 123 -15.87 -4.93 7.85
C ASP A 123 -14.92 -6.05 8.30
N ILE A 124 -15.49 -7.23 8.59
CA ILE A 124 -14.79 -8.51 8.83
C ILE A 124 -15.28 -9.49 7.77
N THR A 125 -14.41 -9.85 6.82
CA THR A 125 -14.81 -10.61 5.62
C THR A 125 -14.52 -12.11 5.73
N GLY A 126 -14.03 -12.59 6.87
CA GLY A 126 -13.65 -14.00 7.03
C GLY A 126 -12.27 -14.29 6.45
N VAL A 127 -11.37 -13.33 6.56
CA VAL A 127 -9.98 -13.40 6.11
C VAL A 127 -9.89 -13.59 4.59
N SER A 128 -10.66 -12.82 3.80
CA SER A 128 -10.57 -12.85 2.34
C SER A 128 -9.43 -11.95 1.84
N TYR A 129 -8.31 -12.55 1.39
CA TYR A 129 -7.17 -11.80 0.87
C TYR A 129 -7.49 -10.95 -0.37
N GLN A 130 -8.37 -11.46 -1.24
CA GLN A 130 -8.77 -10.76 -2.46
C GLN A 130 -9.59 -9.50 -2.14
N ASP A 131 -10.32 -9.52 -1.03
CA ASP A 131 -11.26 -8.46 -0.62
C ASP A 131 -10.74 -7.61 0.55
N LYS A 132 -9.42 -7.55 0.74
CA LYS A 132 -8.82 -6.76 1.83
C LYS A 132 -9.19 -5.27 1.77
N VAL A 133 -9.28 -4.72 0.56
CA VAL A 133 -9.77 -3.37 0.28
C VAL A 133 -10.56 -3.40 -1.02
N LEU A 134 -11.81 -2.93 -0.98
CA LEU A 134 -12.65 -2.72 -2.15
C LEU A 134 -12.95 -1.23 -2.28
N TYR A 135 -12.89 -0.70 -3.49
CA TYR A 135 -13.20 0.70 -3.75
C TYR A 135 -14.14 0.75 -4.96
N SER A 136 -15.29 1.38 -4.82
CA SER A 136 -16.29 1.51 -5.88
C SER A 136 -17.14 2.73 -5.61
N ASP A 137 -17.35 3.56 -6.63
CA ASP A 137 -18.10 4.81 -6.58
C ASP A 137 -17.66 5.73 -5.42
N SER A 138 -18.45 5.77 -4.35
CA SER A 138 -18.23 6.59 -3.16
C SER A 138 -17.92 5.76 -1.91
N LEU A 139 -17.74 4.45 -2.04
CA LEU A 139 -17.50 3.53 -0.91
C LEU A 139 -16.11 2.92 -0.99
N LEU A 140 -15.41 2.94 0.14
CA LEU A 140 -14.14 2.24 0.35
C LEU A 140 -14.32 1.23 1.48
N LEU A 141 -14.47 -0.05 1.16
CA LEU A 141 -14.55 -1.12 2.13
C LEU A 141 -13.14 -1.56 2.55
N VAL A 142 -12.89 -1.66 3.86
CA VAL A 142 -11.63 -2.12 4.45
C VAL A 142 -11.92 -3.31 5.38
N SER A 143 -11.37 -4.48 5.03
CA SER A 143 -11.49 -5.70 5.84
C SER A 143 -10.45 -5.70 6.95
N LEU A 144 -10.87 -5.41 8.19
CA LEU A 144 -9.95 -5.22 9.32
C LEU A 144 -9.23 -6.52 9.73
N ASP A 145 -9.90 -7.64 9.53
CA ASP A 145 -9.38 -8.99 9.77
C ASP A 145 -8.26 -9.41 8.80
N MET A 146 -7.98 -8.61 7.76
CA MET A 146 -6.82 -8.78 6.88
C MET A 146 -5.55 -8.06 7.37
N PHE A 147 -5.63 -7.33 8.49
CA PHE A 147 -4.52 -6.51 9.01
C PHE A 147 -4.29 -6.74 10.52
N LEU A 148 -4.26 -7.98 10.99
CA LEU A 148 -4.13 -8.32 12.42
C LEU A 148 -2.68 -8.49 12.89
N GLY A 149 -1.72 -8.55 11.97
CA GLY A 149 -0.32 -8.83 12.24
C GLY A 149 0.14 -10.09 11.51
N LYS A 150 1.32 -10.05 10.89
CA LYS A 150 1.78 -11.06 9.94
C LYS A 150 1.90 -12.49 10.49
N ASP A 151 2.06 -12.61 11.80
CA ASP A 151 2.21 -13.89 12.51
C ASP A 151 0.93 -14.28 13.28
N HIS A 152 -0.17 -13.57 13.06
CA HIS A 152 -1.46 -13.87 13.68
C HIS A 152 -1.97 -15.25 13.23
N LEU A 153 -2.52 -16.03 14.16
CA LEU A 153 -2.91 -17.44 13.94
C LEU A 153 -3.90 -17.63 12.78
N VAL A 154 -4.75 -16.64 12.53
CA VAL A 154 -5.75 -16.67 11.45
C VAL A 154 -5.13 -16.72 10.06
N TYR A 155 -3.84 -16.36 9.93
CA TYR A 155 -3.11 -16.41 8.68
C TYR A 155 -2.33 -17.71 8.48
N GLY A 156 -2.51 -18.72 9.33
CA GLY A 156 -1.78 -20.00 9.25
C GLY A 156 -1.94 -20.73 7.91
N GLY A 157 -3.04 -20.52 7.19
CA GLY A 157 -3.29 -21.09 5.86
C GLY A 157 -2.66 -20.30 4.69
N TYR A 158 -2.12 -19.10 4.94
CA TYR A 158 -1.54 -18.26 3.90
C TYR A 158 -0.05 -18.51 3.71
N ALA A 159 0.41 -18.40 2.45
CA ALA A 159 1.83 -18.39 2.17
C ALA A 159 2.50 -17.21 2.88
N LYS A 160 3.64 -17.46 3.55
CA LYS A 160 4.30 -16.47 4.41
C LYS A 160 4.59 -15.12 3.73
N TYR A 161 4.96 -15.14 2.45
CA TYR A 161 5.24 -13.91 1.71
C TYR A 161 4.01 -13.01 1.51
N LEU A 162 2.78 -13.57 1.56
CA LEU A 162 1.55 -12.78 1.54
C LEU A 162 1.29 -12.14 2.90
N SER A 163 1.40 -12.95 3.96
CA SER A 163 1.10 -12.51 5.33
C SER A 163 2.05 -11.44 5.85
N GLU A 164 3.25 -11.27 5.27
CA GLU A 164 4.16 -10.14 5.59
C GLU A 164 3.46 -8.77 5.49
N THR A 165 2.44 -8.65 4.64
CA THR A 165 1.66 -7.41 4.45
C THR A 165 0.38 -7.34 5.29
N PHE A 166 0.03 -8.40 6.03
CA PHE A 166 -1.23 -8.47 6.79
C PHE A 166 -1.09 -7.84 8.17
N THR A 167 -0.71 -6.56 8.21
CA THR A 167 -0.43 -5.84 9.45
C THR A 167 -1.09 -4.46 9.44
N PRO A 168 -1.41 -3.86 10.60
CA PRO A 168 -2.01 -2.53 10.66
C PRO A 168 -1.27 -1.46 9.86
N LYS A 169 0.08 -1.45 9.91
CA LYS A 169 0.93 -0.49 9.17
C LYS A 169 0.82 -0.55 7.65
N HIS A 170 0.27 -1.64 7.09
CA HIS A 170 0.07 -1.79 5.65
C HIS A 170 -1.34 -1.36 5.19
N MET A 171 -2.26 -1.05 6.12
CA MET A 171 -3.65 -0.71 5.79
C MET A 171 -3.74 0.52 4.88
N THR A 172 -3.12 1.63 5.24
CA THR A 172 -3.15 2.86 4.44
C THR A 172 -2.44 2.69 3.10
N SER A 173 -1.36 1.91 3.04
CA SER A 173 -0.71 1.54 1.78
C SER A 173 -1.64 0.72 0.88
N ALA A 174 -2.36 -0.27 1.44
CA ALA A 174 -3.32 -1.06 0.68
C ALA A 174 -4.50 -0.21 0.16
N ILE A 175 -4.99 0.74 0.98
CA ILE A 175 -6.02 1.71 0.57
C ILE A 175 -5.54 2.57 -0.59
N ALA A 176 -4.36 3.18 -0.45
CA ALA A 176 -3.78 4.04 -1.48
C ALA A 176 -3.54 3.27 -2.78
N GLN A 177 -3.00 2.04 -2.70
CA GLN A 177 -2.83 1.17 -3.86
C GLN A 177 -4.15 0.88 -4.56
N LYS A 178 -5.21 0.55 -3.81
CA LYS A 178 -6.52 0.26 -4.40
C LYS A 178 -7.14 1.47 -5.08
N ILE A 179 -6.98 2.67 -4.51
CA ILE A 179 -7.44 3.92 -5.13
C ILE A 179 -6.67 4.16 -6.44
N ILE A 180 -5.35 4.01 -6.42
CA ILE A 180 -4.50 4.17 -7.61
C ILE A 180 -4.91 3.18 -8.70
N GLU A 181 -5.10 1.91 -8.37
CA GLU A 181 -5.47 0.85 -9.32
C GLU A 181 -6.78 1.16 -10.06
N ILE A 182 -7.75 1.77 -9.38
CA ILE A 182 -9.07 2.08 -9.97
C ILE A 182 -9.05 3.39 -10.73
N LYS A 183 -8.37 4.42 -10.21
CA LYS A 183 -8.33 5.75 -10.84
C LYS A 183 -7.36 5.82 -12.01
N TYR A 184 -6.32 4.98 -12.02
CA TYR A 184 -5.28 4.98 -13.05
C TYR A 184 -5.17 3.57 -13.66
N PRO A 185 -6.08 3.22 -14.59
CA PRO A 185 -6.10 1.91 -15.20
C PRO A 185 -4.83 1.63 -16.02
N VAL A 186 -4.62 0.36 -16.31
CA VAL A 186 -3.38 -0.20 -16.89
C VAL A 186 -2.99 0.48 -18.20
N ASP A 187 -1.71 0.84 -18.31
CA ASP A 187 -1.09 1.35 -19.54
C ASP A 187 -1.22 0.33 -20.70
N GLN A 188 -1.36 0.81 -21.93
CA GLN A 188 -1.47 -0.05 -23.12
C GLN A 188 -0.12 -0.62 -23.56
N ASP A 189 1.00 -0.08 -23.07
CA ASP A 189 2.34 -0.59 -23.38
C ASP A 189 2.56 -1.98 -22.76
N ARG A 190 2.67 -2.99 -23.63
CA ARG A 190 2.87 -4.39 -23.26
C ARG A 190 4.32 -4.76 -23.06
N THR A 191 5.27 -3.88 -23.38
CA THR A 191 6.70 -4.14 -23.17
C THR A 191 6.99 -4.25 -21.67
N PHE A 192 8.03 -4.99 -21.32
CA PHE A 192 8.46 -5.09 -19.92
C PHE A 192 8.82 -3.72 -19.34
N LEU A 193 9.46 -2.84 -20.13
CA LEU A 193 9.75 -1.46 -19.76
C LEU A 193 8.45 -0.69 -19.46
N GLY A 194 7.47 -0.75 -20.37
CA GLY A 194 6.15 -0.14 -20.20
C GLY A 194 5.50 -0.55 -18.89
N GLN A 195 5.38 -1.86 -18.66
CA GLN A 195 4.78 -2.39 -17.44
C GLN A 195 5.58 -2.05 -16.16
N MET A 196 6.91 -2.07 -16.24
CA MET A 196 7.80 -1.73 -15.13
C MET A 196 7.69 -0.26 -14.74
N ILE A 197 7.68 0.65 -15.73
CA ILE A 197 7.50 2.09 -15.49
C ILE A 197 6.08 2.39 -15.03
N PHE A 198 5.07 1.70 -15.56
CA PHE A 198 3.70 1.82 -15.05
C PHE A 198 3.61 1.47 -13.55
N GLU A 199 4.21 0.36 -13.12
CA GLU A 199 4.32 0.07 -11.67
C GLU A 199 5.13 1.12 -10.92
N GLY A 200 6.20 1.66 -11.53
CA GLY A 200 6.99 2.75 -10.98
C GLY A 200 6.20 4.04 -10.75
N LYS A 201 5.35 4.43 -11.70
CA LYS A 201 4.45 5.59 -11.58
C LYS A 201 3.48 5.40 -10.43
N LYS A 202 2.86 4.21 -10.31
CA LYS A 202 1.98 3.88 -9.18
C LYS A 202 2.72 3.99 -7.84
N MET A 203 3.95 3.47 -7.77
CA MET A 203 4.77 3.56 -6.56
C MET A 203 5.17 5.01 -6.24
N TYR A 204 5.43 5.85 -7.24
CA TYR A 204 5.70 7.27 -7.04
C TYR A 204 4.46 8.02 -6.51
N LEU A 205 3.24 7.69 -6.99
CA LEU A 205 2.02 8.21 -6.39
C LEU A 205 1.88 7.82 -4.92
N LEU A 206 2.29 6.61 -4.53
CA LEU A 206 2.34 6.23 -3.11
C LEU A 206 3.34 7.09 -2.30
N ASP A 207 4.47 7.52 -2.88
CA ASP A 207 5.39 8.43 -2.21
C ASP A 207 4.73 9.78 -1.90
N LEU A 208 3.95 10.29 -2.85
CA LEU A 208 3.20 11.53 -2.69
C LEU A 208 2.07 11.38 -1.67
N PHE A 209 1.40 10.24 -1.66
CA PHE A 209 0.22 10.00 -0.82
C PHE A 209 0.58 9.61 0.61
N LEU A 210 1.76 8.99 0.81
CA LEU A 210 2.22 8.44 2.08
C LEU A 210 3.69 8.81 2.34
N PRO A 211 4.04 10.11 2.43
CA PRO A 211 5.44 10.55 2.51
C PRO A 211 6.17 10.12 3.80
N LYS A 212 5.42 9.70 4.83
CA LYS A 212 5.95 9.21 6.11
C LYS A 212 6.00 7.68 6.20
N VAL A 213 5.57 6.97 5.17
CA VAL A 213 5.57 5.51 5.12
C VAL A 213 6.80 5.03 4.34
N ASN A 214 7.58 4.15 4.97
CA ASN A 214 8.80 3.58 4.38
C ASN A 214 8.51 2.80 3.10
N ASP A 215 9.51 2.77 2.21
CA ASP A 215 9.44 2.06 0.93
C ASP A 215 9.18 0.56 1.11
N GLU A 216 9.77 -0.06 2.14
CA GLU A 216 9.52 -1.47 2.46
C GLU A 216 8.03 -1.78 2.70
N ILE A 217 7.26 -0.84 3.29
CA ILE A 217 5.83 -1.02 3.54
C ILE A 217 5.04 -0.82 2.24
N LYS A 218 5.38 0.21 1.46
CA LYS A 218 4.73 0.48 0.17
C LYS A 218 4.95 -0.66 -0.83
N LEU A 219 6.15 -1.24 -0.84
CA LEU A 219 6.53 -2.38 -1.69
C LEU A 219 6.11 -3.75 -1.13
N GLY A 220 5.73 -3.83 0.15
CA GLY A 220 5.45 -5.09 0.84
C GLY A 220 6.69 -5.96 1.08
N TYR A 221 7.86 -5.34 1.21
CA TYR A 221 9.13 -6.00 1.48
C TYR A 221 9.40 -6.10 2.98
N THR A 222 10.08 -7.17 3.38
CA THR A 222 10.74 -7.19 4.69
C THR A 222 11.97 -6.27 4.66
N PRO A 223 12.45 -5.77 5.80
CA PRO A 223 13.67 -4.96 5.85
C PRO A 223 14.88 -5.64 5.17
N LYS A 224 15.03 -6.96 5.36
CA LYS A 224 16.08 -7.76 4.69
C LYS A 224 15.94 -7.73 3.16
N LYS A 225 14.71 -7.87 2.65
CA LYS A 225 14.41 -7.87 1.22
C LYS A 225 14.61 -6.49 0.59
N MET A 226 14.27 -5.42 1.32
CA MET A 226 14.53 -4.04 0.89
C MET A 226 16.03 -3.78 0.80
N ALA A 227 16.80 -4.10 1.84
CA ALA A 227 18.25 -3.95 1.84
C ALA A 227 18.92 -4.74 0.70
N TRP A 228 18.44 -5.96 0.43
CA TRP A 228 18.91 -6.75 -0.70
C TRP A 228 18.64 -6.05 -2.05
N ALA A 229 17.44 -5.48 -2.24
CA ALA A 229 17.09 -4.78 -3.47
C ALA A 229 17.98 -3.56 -3.71
N GLU A 230 18.27 -2.79 -2.65
CA GLU A 230 19.16 -1.62 -2.73
C GLU A 230 20.60 -2.01 -3.10
N VAL A 231 21.16 -3.02 -2.43
CA VAL A 231 22.53 -3.50 -2.71
C VAL A 231 22.66 -4.07 -4.12
N ASN A 232 21.60 -4.68 -4.65
CA ASN A 232 21.63 -5.35 -5.95
C ASN A 232 21.07 -4.50 -7.10
N GLU A 233 20.70 -3.24 -6.88
CA GLU A 233 20.06 -2.36 -7.88
C GLU A 233 20.82 -2.36 -9.22
N ALA A 234 22.14 -2.16 -9.18
CA ALA A 234 22.99 -2.16 -10.37
C ALA A 234 23.05 -3.52 -11.07
N THR A 235 23.11 -4.61 -10.31
CA THR A 235 23.13 -5.99 -10.84
C THR A 235 21.81 -6.35 -11.50
N ILE A 236 20.68 -5.99 -10.90
CA ILE A 236 19.34 -6.22 -11.45
C ILE A 236 19.19 -5.47 -12.77
N TRP A 237 19.56 -4.18 -12.79
CA TRP A 237 19.51 -3.39 -14.01
C TRP A 237 20.38 -3.98 -15.12
N ALA A 238 21.63 -4.34 -14.81
CA ALA A 238 22.54 -4.98 -15.76
C ALA A 238 21.97 -6.30 -16.30
N PHE A 239 21.28 -7.09 -15.47
CA PHE A 239 20.61 -8.30 -15.90
C PHE A 239 19.48 -7.99 -16.90
N PHE A 240 18.64 -6.99 -16.66
CA PHE A 240 17.57 -6.59 -17.58
C PHE A 240 18.11 -6.12 -18.93
N ILE A 241 19.21 -5.36 -18.93
CA ILE A 241 19.87 -4.90 -20.16
C ILE A 241 20.54 -6.07 -20.90
N LYS A 242 21.37 -6.86 -20.21
CA LYS A 242 22.15 -7.95 -20.82
C LYS A 242 21.26 -9.01 -21.48
N ASN A 243 20.10 -9.28 -20.90
CA ASN A 243 19.14 -10.25 -21.43
C ASN A 243 18.08 -9.61 -22.32
N GLU A 244 18.26 -8.34 -22.72
CA GLU A 244 17.38 -7.62 -23.65
C GLU A 244 15.90 -7.61 -23.22
N LEU A 245 15.65 -7.59 -21.90
CA LEU A 245 14.30 -7.80 -21.37
C LEU A 245 13.39 -6.58 -21.52
N LEU A 246 13.95 -5.36 -21.53
CA LEU A 246 13.18 -4.11 -21.49
C LEU A 246 12.13 -4.00 -22.60
N TYR A 247 12.50 -4.39 -23.83
CA TYR A 247 11.63 -4.29 -25.00
C TYR A 247 10.86 -5.57 -25.30
N SER A 248 11.00 -6.59 -24.45
CA SER A 248 10.30 -7.87 -24.61
C SER A 248 8.82 -7.74 -24.23
N ASN A 249 7.97 -8.40 -25.02
CA ASN A 249 6.54 -8.57 -24.76
C ASN A 249 6.21 -9.95 -24.14
N ASP A 250 7.21 -10.68 -23.64
CA ASP A 250 7.00 -11.98 -22.98
C ASP A 250 6.15 -11.81 -21.71
N GLY A 251 4.91 -12.30 -21.75
CA GLY A 251 3.97 -12.23 -20.62
C GLY A 251 4.48 -12.90 -19.34
N LYS A 252 5.47 -13.80 -19.42
CA LYS A 252 6.09 -14.40 -18.24
C LYS A 252 6.92 -13.40 -17.43
N LEU A 253 7.41 -12.32 -18.03
CA LEU A 253 8.21 -11.31 -17.33
C LEU A 253 7.42 -10.62 -16.23
N LYS A 254 6.12 -10.42 -16.44
CA LYS A 254 5.22 -9.89 -15.42
C LYS A 254 5.20 -10.79 -14.18
N GLN A 255 4.96 -12.08 -14.35
CA GLN A 255 4.95 -13.04 -13.24
C GLN A 255 6.33 -13.16 -12.57
N ARG A 256 7.41 -13.04 -13.34
CA ARG A 256 8.79 -13.19 -12.84
C ARG A 256 9.27 -12.00 -12.02
N PHE A 257 8.86 -10.78 -12.39
CA PHE A 257 9.48 -9.55 -11.88
C PHE A 257 8.50 -8.47 -11.42
N LEU A 258 7.21 -8.51 -11.75
CA LEU A 258 6.25 -7.45 -11.40
C LEU A 258 5.15 -7.92 -10.44
N GLU A 259 4.79 -9.19 -10.44
CA GLU A 259 3.76 -9.74 -9.55
C GLU A 259 4.30 -10.13 -8.17
N VAL A 260 3.42 -10.09 -7.18
CA VAL A 260 3.75 -10.50 -5.81
C VAL A 260 4.10 -11.98 -5.78
N ALA A 261 5.28 -12.28 -5.27
CA ALA A 261 5.85 -13.63 -5.23
C ALA A 261 6.79 -13.74 -4.03
N PRO A 262 7.16 -14.94 -3.58
CA PRO A 262 8.18 -15.10 -2.55
C PRO A 262 9.53 -14.52 -2.98
N PHE A 263 9.85 -14.56 -4.28
CA PHE A 263 11.07 -14.01 -4.87
C PHE A 263 10.91 -13.78 -6.37
N SER A 264 11.81 -12.98 -6.96
CA SER A 264 11.89 -12.77 -8.41
C SER A 264 12.77 -13.83 -9.07
N LYS A 265 12.42 -14.24 -10.29
CA LYS A 265 13.07 -15.38 -10.98
C LYS A 265 14.10 -14.92 -11.99
N PHE A 266 15.37 -14.80 -11.58
CA PHE A 266 16.50 -14.57 -12.47
C PHE A 266 17.04 -15.87 -13.08
N TYR A 267 16.60 -17.03 -12.58
CA TYR A 267 17.11 -18.36 -12.91
C TYR A 267 18.58 -18.55 -12.51
N THR A 268 18.92 -18.00 -11.35
CA THR A 268 20.24 -18.14 -10.74
C THR A 268 20.10 -18.53 -9.26
N SER A 269 21.22 -18.79 -8.59
CA SER A 269 21.22 -19.08 -7.15
C SER A 269 20.69 -17.93 -6.28
N ILE A 270 20.75 -16.68 -6.78
CA ILE A 270 20.37 -15.48 -6.02
C ILE A 270 18.86 -15.29 -5.89
N ASP A 271 18.07 -16.03 -6.68
CA ASP A 271 16.62 -15.86 -6.78
C ASP A 271 15.98 -15.86 -5.38
N ARG A 272 16.30 -16.84 -4.51
CA ARG A 272 15.65 -17.01 -3.19
C ARG A 272 15.86 -15.82 -2.24
N ASP A 273 16.95 -15.07 -2.41
CA ASP A 273 17.25 -13.89 -1.59
C ASP A 273 16.53 -12.65 -2.10
N SER A 274 16.27 -12.57 -3.41
CA SER A 274 15.58 -11.44 -4.03
C SER A 274 14.14 -11.28 -3.56
N PRO A 275 13.58 -10.07 -3.44
CA PRO A 275 12.14 -9.90 -3.28
C PRO A 275 11.38 -10.29 -4.53
N GLY A 276 10.13 -10.72 -4.36
CA GLY A 276 9.17 -10.75 -5.46
C GLY A 276 8.90 -9.33 -5.95
N ALA A 277 8.33 -9.19 -7.15
CA ALA A 277 8.00 -7.90 -7.73
C ALA A 277 9.19 -6.91 -7.83
N ILE A 278 10.44 -7.39 -8.00
CA ILE A 278 11.64 -6.51 -8.01
C ILE A 278 11.62 -5.47 -9.14
N GLY A 279 10.91 -5.74 -10.23
CA GLY A 279 10.67 -4.77 -11.30
C GLY A 279 9.89 -3.55 -10.81
N LYS A 280 8.98 -3.68 -9.83
CA LYS A 280 8.31 -2.49 -9.23
C LYS A 280 9.31 -1.57 -8.54
N PHE A 281 10.26 -2.16 -7.81
CA PHE A 281 11.37 -1.42 -7.20
C PHE A 281 12.21 -0.71 -8.28
N MET A 282 12.61 -1.41 -9.35
CA MET A 282 13.37 -0.79 -10.44
C MET A 282 12.60 0.33 -11.14
N GLY A 283 11.31 0.13 -11.43
CA GLY A 283 10.43 1.14 -12.01
C GLY A 283 10.34 2.39 -11.13
N LEU A 284 10.16 2.21 -9.81
CA LEU A 284 10.13 3.31 -8.84
C LEU A 284 11.45 4.10 -8.87
N LYS A 285 12.60 3.42 -8.92
CA LYS A 285 13.91 4.08 -8.96
C LYS A 285 14.09 4.92 -10.22
N ILE A 286 13.68 4.42 -11.38
CA ILE A 286 13.74 5.16 -12.65
C ILE A 286 12.82 6.39 -12.59
N VAL A 287 11.57 6.22 -12.15
CA VAL A 287 10.58 7.31 -12.07
C VAL A 287 11.01 8.39 -11.08
N ARG A 288 11.57 8.02 -9.92
CA ARG A 288 12.13 9.00 -8.97
C ARG A 288 13.26 9.82 -9.60
N VAL A 289 14.22 9.17 -10.26
CA VAL A 289 15.32 9.88 -10.93
C VAL A 289 14.80 10.82 -12.03
N TYR A 290 13.72 10.44 -12.73
CA TYR A 290 13.04 11.34 -13.66
C TYR A 290 12.44 12.55 -12.94
N MET A 291 11.62 12.33 -11.91
CA MET A 291 10.92 13.41 -11.19
C MET A 291 11.87 14.33 -10.39
N ASP A 292 13.04 13.84 -9.98
CA ASP A 292 14.09 14.66 -9.36
C ASP A 292 14.69 15.69 -10.35
N LYS A 293 14.62 15.41 -11.66
CA LYS A 293 15.15 16.28 -12.73
C LYS A 293 14.06 17.13 -13.38
N HIS A 294 12.81 16.69 -13.30
CA HIS A 294 11.67 17.27 -14.02
C HIS A 294 10.58 17.67 -13.04
N HIS A 295 10.23 18.95 -13.02
CA HIS A 295 9.22 19.50 -12.11
C HIS A 295 7.83 19.49 -12.76
N ILE A 296 7.34 18.31 -13.13
CA ILE A 296 6.00 18.12 -13.70
C ILE A 296 4.99 17.72 -12.62
N SER A 297 3.71 17.85 -12.92
CA SER A 297 2.62 17.38 -12.07
C SER A 297 2.51 15.85 -12.08
N PRO A 298 1.90 15.25 -11.04
CA PRO A 298 1.62 13.81 -11.03
C PRO A 298 0.73 13.34 -12.18
N GLN A 299 -0.19 14.19 -12.66
CA GLN A 299 -1.03 13.94 -13.83
C GLN A 299 -0.18 13.82 -15.10
N GLU A 300 0.71 14.78 -15.35
CA GLU A 300 1.62 14.74 -16.49
C GLU A 300 2.53 13.49 -16.42
N LEU A 301 3.01 13.11 -15.23
CA LEU A 301 3.79 11.88 -15.06
C LEU A 301 3.02 10.62 -15.48
N ILE A 302 1.72 10.55 -15.15
CA ILE A 302 0.89 9.40 -15.50
C ILE A 302 0.78 9.24 -17.02
N ASP A 303 0.65 10.34 -17.74
CA ASP A 303 0.43 10.35 -19.20
C ASP A 303 1.72 10.16 -20.03
N LEU A 304 2.90 10.37 -19.44
CA LEU A 304 4.18 10.22 -20.15
C LEU A 304 4.51 8.77 -20.49
N ASP A 305 4.96 8.50 -21.71
CA ASP A 305 5.35 7.15 -22.10
C ASP A 305 6.63 6.67 -21.39
N ALA A 306 6.76 5.34 -21.26
CA ALA A 306 7.85 4.72 -20.52
C ALA A 306 9.24 4.98 -21.14
N GLN A 307 9.30 5.11 -22.47
CA GLN A 307 10.56 5.34 -23.19
C GLN A 307 11.08 6.76 -22.93
N THR A 308 10.19 7.76 -22.92
CA THR A 308 10.50 9.15 -22.54
C THR A 308 11.04 9.21 -21.12
N ILE A 309 10.34 8.58 -20.16
CA ILE A 309 10.78 8.54 -18.75
C ILE A 309 12.17 7.92 -18.64
N LEU A 310 12.41 6.75 -19.26
CA LEU A 310 13.72 6.10 -19.20
C LEU A 310 14.83 6.98 -19.81
N ASN A 311 14.63 7.52 -21.01
CA ASN A 311 15.65 8.30 -21.71
C ASN A 311 16.00 9.58 -20.97
N GLN A 312 14.98 10.34 -20.54
CA GLN A 312 15.18 11.64 -19.90
C GLN A 312 15.55 11.52 -18.43
N SER A 313 15.30 10.38 -17.77
CA SER A 313 15.85 10.11 -16.44
C SER A 313 17.37 10.01 -16.46
N GLY A 314 17.97 9.59 -17.59
CA GLY A 314 19.40 9.26 -17.65
C GLY A 314 19.80 8.22 -16.60
N TYR A 315 18.89 7.29 -16.29
CA TYR A 315 19.02 6.36 -15.17
C TYR A 315 20.30 5.53 -15.26
N LYS A 316 21.14 5.64 -14.23
CA LYS A 316 22.34 4.85 -14.00
C LYS A 316 22.34 4.46 -12.51
N PRO A 317 22.10 3.19 -12.17
CA PRO A 317 22.14 2.74 -10.79
C PRO A 317 23.46 3.13 -10.12
N LYS A 318 23.40 3.52 -8.85
CA LYS A 318 24.61 3.78 -8.05
C LYS A 318 25.34 2.45 -7.87
N LYS A 319 26.67 2.47 -8.04
CA LYS A 319 27.54 1.31 -7.81
C LYS A 319 27.77 1.09 -6.33
#